data_AF-A0AAW9R3H7-F1
#
_entry.id   AF-A0AAW9R3H7-F1
#
_cell.length_a   1.000
_cell.length_b   1.000
_cell.length_c   1.000
_cell.angle_alpha   90.00
_cell.angle_beta   90.00
_cell.angle_gamma   90.00
#
_symmetry.space_group_name_H-M   'P 1'
#
loop_
_entity.id
_entity.type
_entity.pdbx_description
1 polymer ?
#
loop_
_entity_poly.entity_id
_entity_poly.type
_entity_poly.pdbx_seq_one_letter_code
_entity_poly.pdbx_strand_id
1 'polypeptide(L)'
;MDESMDVLATLRPRLVGQDWSGYEGCSALGVVIRAARLNFLESGDIRRSLGLTIRRKLNLLRLLCASDRQTTLASVQGFDESFVTDWQLSTWWPFGSEPESDLMTARLRICPACAQYGYHTMLFQVPGVDVCPWHRVRLLEGCHRCGKPLLDGFDFGLEMLQCSCGHDHLQDTLRCITGDQSATSARHHALEMFRRTFKAQRCCSWLIGPGIWDEHALEALRMLTAHPAPLSSNAGGGCTLDRIRVMNTSDEHQSLILPDSGLEQSRPTVAKLPATWQPALRAILQRAAQMPSEGLLSDVELGALGVPSPPGGGRTDPDRTRYGLLRLRPSVVAQATYLHTGVIEGASLQVMGALADGICKKPLSIGDAHARRDFRRIVKQHPLGPTLISQALRRLLSRSYADGCRQVLGQVDPDLYRSRCTRPVRRFPWVALNFGDECASARIVWTRQHDQ
;
A
#
# COMPACT_ATOMS: atom_id res chain seq x y z
N MET A 1 -5.63 -26.35 44.51
CA MET A 1 -6.95 -25.73 44.73
C MET A 1 -7.12 -24.65 43.67
N ASP A 2 -7.54 -25.04 42.48
CA ASP A 2 -8.07 -24.11 41.47
C ASP A 2 -9.02 -24.89 40.53
N GLU A 3 -9.88 -25.73 41.13
CA GLU A 3 -10.87 -26.58 40.45
C GLU A 3 -12.26 -25.96 40.46
N SER A 4 -12.33 -24.63 40.33
CA SER A 4 -13.53 -23.96 39.87
C SER A 4 -13.48 -23.91 38.33
N MET A 5 -13.42 -25.07 37.68
CA MET A 5 -13.77 -25.15 36.26
C MET A 5 -15.22 -24.69 36.16
N ASP A 6 -15.40 -23.50 35.57
CA ASP A 6 -16.67 -22.86 35.33
C ASP A 6 -17.66 -23.88 34.74
N VAL A 7 -18.65 -24.32 35.53
CA VAL A 7 -19.68 -25.29 35.12
C VAL A 7 -20.46 -24.76 33.90
N LEU A 8 -20.44 -23.44 33.67
CA LEU A 8 -21.01 -22.85 32.46
C LEU A 8 -20.16 -23.13 31.21
N ALA A 9 -18.85 -23.38 31.35
CA ALA A 9 -17.96 -23.75 30.25
C ALA A 9 -18.21 -25.19 29.76
N THR A 10 -18.58 -26.12 30.65
CA THR A 10 -18.96 -27.50 30.27
C THR A 10 -20.33 -27.59 29.62
N LEU A 11 -21.20 -26.59 29.82
CA LEU A 11 -22.52 -26.50 29.18
C LEU A 11 -22.50 -25.84 27.79
N ARG A 12 -21.35 -25.31 27.33
CA ARG A 12 -21.25 -24.75 25.97
C ARG A 12 -21.30 -25.87 24.93
N PRO A 13 -22.12 -25.74 23.87
CA PRO A 13 -22.16 -26.72 22.79
C PRO A 13 -20.76 -26.92 22.21
N ARG A 14 -20.26 -28.16 22.24
CA ARG A 14 -18.99 -28.50 21.61
C ARG A 14 -19.22 -28.59 20.11
N LEU A 15 -18.59 -27.69 19.36
CA LEU A 15 -18.61 -27.73 17.91
C LEU A 15 -17.73 -28.88 17.40
N VAL A 16 -18.15 -29.52 16.31
CA VAL A 16 -17.31 -30.45 15.56
C VAL A 16 -16.08 -29.69 15.04
N GLY A 17 -14.90 -30.30 15.20
CA GLY A 17 -13.62 -29.69 14.82
C GLY A 17 -13.01 -28.78 15.89
N GLN A 18 -13.31 -28.95 17.17
CA GLN A 18 -12.65 -28.19 18.23
C GLN A 18 -11.16 -28.50 18.43
N ASP A 19 -10.64 -29.57 17.80
CA ASP A 19 -9.19 -29.79 17.74
C ASP A 19 -8.56 -28.88 16.67
N TRP A 20 -7.62 -28.04 17.11
CA TRP A 20 -6.86 -27.09 16.31
C TRP A 20 -5.35 -27.40 16.25
N SER A 21 -4.91 -28.54 16.79
CA SER A 21 -3.50 -28.95 16.81
C SER A 21 -2.86 -28.97 15.40
N GLY A 22 -3.66 -29.28 14.37
CA GLY A 22 -3.25 -29.27 12.96
C GLY A 22 -3.50 -27.96 12.21
N TYR A 23 -3.74 -26.83 12.89
CA TYR A 23 -4.21 -25.58 12.28
C TYR A 23 -3.38 -24.34 12.66
N GLU A 24 -2.08 -24.51 12.91
CA GLU A 24 -1.17 -23.39 13.16
C GLU A 24 -1.26 -22.30 12.05
N GLY A 25 -1.26 -21.03 12.46
CA GLY A 25 -1.36 -19.89 11.55
C GLY A 25 -2.73 -19.68 10.92
N CYS A 26 -3.74 -20.44 11.35
CA CYS A 26 -5.12 -20.25 10.90
C CYS A 26 -5.62 -18.87 11.33
N SER A 27 -6.24 -18.13 10.42
CA SER A 27 -6.84 -16.83 10.74
C SER A 27 -8.24 -16.99 11.34
N ALA A 28 -8.75 -15.92 11.94
CA ALA A 28 -10.15 -15.80 12.35
C ALA A 28 -11.14 -16.23 11.25
N LEU A 29 -10.85 -15.87 9.99
CA LEU A 29 -11.68 -16.29 8.85
C LEU A 29 -11.65 -17.81 8.64
N GLY A 30 -10.47 -18.43 8.72
CA GLY A 30 -10.35 -19.88 8.64
C GLY A 30 -11.11 -20.59 9.77
N VAL A 31 -11.07 -20.03 10.99
CA VAL A 31 -11.85 -20.52 12.13
C VAL A 31 -13.35 -20.49 11.83
N VAL A 32 -13.87 -19.35 11.37
CA VAL A 32 -15.29 -19.18 11.06
C VAL A 32 -15.73 -20.11 9.93
N ILE A 33 -14.95 -20.21 8.84
CA ILE A 33 -15.24 -21.10 7.71
C ILE A 33 -15.31 -22.55 8.18
N ARG A 34 -14.30 -23.02 8.91
CA ARG A 34 -14.24 -24.40 9.42
C ARG A 34 -15.39 -24.70 10.38
N ALA A 35 -15.62 -23.82 11.36
CA ALA A 35 -16.72 -24.00 12.31
C ALA A 35 -18.08 -24.03 11.61
N ALA A 36 -18.32 -23.12 10.66
CA ALA A 36 -19.56 -23.06 9.90
C ALA A 36 -19.78 -24.31 9.04
N ARG A 37 -18.75 -24.76 8.33
CA ARG A 37 -18.85 -25.91 7.42
C ARG A 37 -18.96 -27.25 8.16
N LEU A 38 -18.24 -27.44 9.25
CA LEU A 38 -18.30 -28.69 10.03
C LEU A 38 -19.60 -28.87 10.82
N ASN A 39 -20.31 -27.78 11.11
CA ASN A 39 -21.50 -27.78 11.97
C ASN A 39 -22.75 -27.28 11.23
N PHE A 40 -22.68 -27.11 9.90
CA PHE A 40 -23.77 -26.60 9.06
C PHE A 40 -24.41 -25.32 9.62
N LEU A 41 -23.58 -24.38 10.11
CA LEU A 41 -24.08 -23.19 10.78
C LEU A 41 -24.65 -22.20 9.76
N GLU A 42 -25.91 -21.81 9.95
CA GLU A 42 -26.50 -20.69 9.25
C GLU A 42 -26.07 -19.36 9.88
N SER A 43 -26.41 -18.22 9.26
CA SER A 43 -26.04 -16.89 9.79
C SER A 43 -26.54 -16.65 11.23
N GLY A 44 -27.70 -17.20 11.59
CA GLY A 44 -28.24 -17.13 12.96
C GLY A 44 -27.44 -17.98 13.95
N ASP A 45 -26.92 -19.13 13.52
CA ASP A 45 -26.12 -20.03 14.35
C ASP A 45 -24.72 -19.48 14.55
N ILE A 46 -24.13 -18.84 13.54
CA ILE A 46 -22.83 -18.17 13.68
C ILE A 46 -22.88 -17.11 14.80
N ARG A 47 -23.98 -16.36 14.92
CA ARG A 47 -24.15 -15.41 16.03
C ARG A 47 -24.21 -16.10 17.38
N ARG A 48 -24.98 -17.20 17.50
CA ARG A 48 -25.17 -17.92 18.77
C ARG A 48 -23.91 -18.68 19.19
N SER A 49 -23.24 -19.32 18.25
CA SER A 49 -22.13 -20.24 18.50
C SER A 49 -20.76 -19.57 18.47
N LEU A 50 -20.60 -18.46 17.74
CA LEU A 50 -19.32 -17.75 17.59
C LEU A 50 -19.37 -16.30 18.11
N GLY A 51 -20.53 -15.78 18.52
CA GLY A 51 -20.68 -14.39 18.96
C GLY A 51 -20.60 -13.36 17.83
N LEU A 52 -20.66 -13.81 16.57
CA LEU A 52 -20.43 -12.97 15.39
C LEU A 52 -21.73 -12.70 14.64
N THR A 53 -22.08 -11.43 14.46
CA THR A 53 -23.20 -11.05 13.58
C THR A 53 -22.67 -10.81 12.18
N ILE A 54 -22.86 -11.80 11.29
CA ILE A 54 -22.50 -11.67 9.87
C ILE A 54 -23.74 -11.23 9.10
N ARG A 55 -23.66 -10.08 8.43
CA ARG A 55 -24.69 -9.61 7.50
C ARG A 55 -24.29 -9.98 6.07
N ARG A 56 -25.27 -10.27 5.22
CA ARG A 56 -25.04 -10.45 3.78
C ARG A 56 -24.43 -9.18 3.17
N LYS A 57 -23.57 -9.35 2.17
CA LYS A 57 -22.79 -8.31 1.46
C LYS A 57 -21.73 -7.62 2.32
N LEU A 58 -21.51 -8.09 3.55
CA LEU A 58 -20.42 -7.60 4.38
C LEU A 58 -19.12 -8.27 3.97
N ASN A 59 -18.05 -7.51 3.83
CA ASN A 59 -16.72 -8.08 3.67
C ASN A 59 -16.30 -8.76 4.98
N LEU A 60 -16.44 -10.10 5.02
CA LEU A 60 -16.17 -10.91 6.21
C LEU A 60 -14.70 -10.83 6.64
N LEU A 61 -13.77 -10.74 5.70
CA LEU A 61 -12.34 -10.56 6.01
C LEU A 61 -12.13 -9.26 6.80
N ARG A 62 -12.70 -8.15 6.33
CA ARG A 62 -12.64 -6.85 7.02
C ARG A 62 -13.30 -6.89 8.40
N LEU A 63 -14.47 -7.53 8.52
CA LEU A 63 -15.16 -7.68 9.81
C LEU A 63 -14.28 -8.42 10.82
N LEU A 64 -13.62 -9.50 10.40
CA LEU A 64 -12.82 -10.36 11.27
C LEU A 64 -11.41 -9.80 11.55
N CYS A 65 -11.03 -8.70 10.91
CA CYS A 65 -9.81 -7.96 11.26
C CYS A 65 -10.03 -6.91 12.35
N ALA A 66 -11.29 -6.65 12.75
CA ALA A 66 -11.60 -5.77 13.87
C ALA A 66 -11.29 -6.48 15.20
N SER A 67 -10.56 -5.81 16.09
CA SER A 67 -10.03 -6.40 17.34
C SER A 67 -11.14 -6.89 18.29
N ASP A 68 -12.26 -6.16 18.40
CA ASP A 68 -13.42 -6.55 19.21
C ASP A 68 -14.00 -7.91 18.78
N ARG A 69 -14.07 -8.16 17.47
CA ARG A 69 -14.57 -9.41 16.90
C ARG A 69 -13.60 -10.56 17.11
N GLN A 70 -12.30 -10.30 16.98
CA GLN A 70 -11.27 -11.28 17.27
C GLN A 70 -11.29 -11.70 18.74
N THR A 71 -11.34 -10.75 19.67
CA THR A 71 -11.43 -11.03 21.11
C THR A 71 -12.67 -11.84 21.45
N THR A 72 -13.83 -11.49 20.86
CA THR A 72 -15.08 -12.24 21.06
C THR A 72 -14.93 -13.68 20.57
N LEU A 73 -14.44 -13.88 19.34
CA LEU A 73 -14.26 -15.21 18.76
C LEU A 73 -13.25 -16.05 19.56
N ALA A 74 -12.13 -15.44 19.97
CA ALA A 74 -11.12 -16.08 20.80
C ALA A 74 -11.67 -16.55 22.14
N SER A 75 -12.42 -15.69 22.84
CA SER A 75 -13.05 -16.02 24.13
C SER A 75 -14.10 -17.13 24.01
N VAL A 76 -14.89 -17.12 22.94
CA VAL A 76 -15.91 -18.16 22.71
C VAL A 76 -15.27 -19.52 22.41
N GLN A 77 -14.19 -19.54 21.63
CA GLN A 77 -13.49 -20.77 21.24
C GLN A 77 -12.42 -21.22 22.25
N GLY A 78 -12.09 -20.40 23.24
CA GLY A 78 -11.05 -20.70 24.22
C GLY A 78 -9.64 -20.67 23.64
N PHE A 79 -9.38 -19.81 22.64
CA PHE A 79 -8.04 -19.65 22.08
C PHE A 79 -7.15 -18.80 22.97
N ASP A 80 -5.90 -19.20 23.08
CA ASP A 80 -4.86 -18.39 23.71
C ASP A 80 -4.37 -17.25 22.81
N GLU A 81 -3.58 -16.35 23.39
CA GLU A 81 -3.02 -15.20 22.68
C GLU A 81 -2.06 -15.60 21.54
N SER A 82 -1.37 -16.73 21.67
CA SER A 82 -0.41 -17.19 20.67
C SER A 82 -1.11 -17.59 19.36
N PHE A 83 -2.28 -18.24 19.46
CA PHE A 83 -3.10 -18.60 18.30
C PHE A 83 -3.74 -17.37 17.64
N VAL A 84 -4.19 -16.41 18.45
CA VAL A 84 -4.86 -15.19 17.97
C VAL A 84 -3.89 -14.19 17.33
N THR A 85 -2.61 -14.23 17.70
CA THR A 85 -1.58 -13.32 17.16
C THR A 85 -1.51 -13.39 15.62
N ASP A 86 -1.70 -14.57 15.05
CA ASP A 86 -1.65 -14.78 13.60
C ASP A 86 -2.91 -14.28 12.85
N TRP A 87 -3.95 -13.85 13.57
CA TRP A 87 -5.19 -13.32 12.98
C TRP A 87 -5.05 -11.88 12.52
N GLN A 88 -4.00 -11.18 12.97
CA GLN A 88 -3.77 -9.79 12.60
C GLN A 88 -2.89 -9.71 11.35
N LEU A 89 -3.29 -8.88 10.38
CA LEU A 89 -2.45 -8.65 9.20
C LEU A 89 -1.10 -8.00 9.58
N SER A 90 -1.06 -7.19 10.64
CA SER A 90 0.16 -6.55 11.16
C SER A 90 1.26 -7.56 11.53
N THR A 91 0.89 -8.78 11.96
CA THR A 91 1.82 -9.88 12.22
C THR A 91 2.56 -10.31 10.95
N TRP A 92 1.85 -10.26 9.81
CA TRP A 92 2.34 -10.69 8.51
C TRP A 92 2.78 -9.52 7.61
N TRP A 93 2.81 -8.31 8.14
CA TRP A 93 3.14 -7.12 7.37
C TRP A 93 4.65 -6.86 7.40
N PRO A 94 5.33 -6.72 6.25
CA PRO A 94 6.79 -6.61 6.21
C PRO A 94 7.33 -5.20 6.52
N PHE A 95 6.46 -4.20 6.70
CA PHE A 95 6.85 -2.81 6.91
C PHE A 95 6.52 -2.35 8.34
N GLY A 96 7.34 -1.46 8.89
CA GLY A 96 7.10 -0.87 10.22
C GLY A 96 5.89 0.06 10.29
N SER A 97 5.35 0.46 9.13
CA SER A 97 4.09 1.18 9.03
C SER A 97 2.90 0.26 9.29
N GLU A 98 1.73 0.84 9.59
CA GLU A 98 0.49 0.06 9.64
C GLU A 98 0.13 -0.48 8.24
N PRO A 99 -0.53 -1.65 8.15
CA PRO A 99 -1.06 -2.13 6.88
C PRO A 99 -2.16 -1.21 6.36
N GLU A 100 -2.22 -1.03 5.04
CA GLU A 100 -3.26 -0.24 4.40
C GLU A 100 -4.65 -0.82 4.67
N SER A 101 -5.58 -0.01 5.17
CA SER A 101 -6.92 -0.49 5.53
C SER A 101 -7.70 -1.07 4.34
N ASP A 102 -7.46 -0.53 3.14
CA ASP A 102 -8.04 -1.01 1.89
C ASP A 102 -7.45 -2.34 1.42
N LEU A 103 -6.32 -2.80 1.98
CA LEU A 103 -5.87 -4.17 1.75
C LEU A 103 -6.89 -5.19 2.28
N MET A 104 -7.69 -4.82 3.29
CA MET A 104 -8.79 -5.65 3.79
C MET A 104 -10.05 -5.56 2.92
N THR A 105 -10.14 -4.58 2.01
CA THR A 105 -11.20 -4.51 1.01
C THR A 105 -10.84 -5.25 -0.29
N ALA A 106 -9.57 -5.62 -0.45
CA ALA A 106 -9.12 -6.50 -1.52
C ALA A 106 -9.82 -7.88 -1.49
N ARG A 107 -9.81 -8.57 -2.63
CA ARG A 107 -10.45 -9.89 -2.78
C ARG A 107 -9.78 -10.91 -1.87
N LEU A 108 -10.59 -11.76 -1.23
CA LEU A 108 -10.10 -12.89 -0.44
C LEU A 108 -9.18 -13.76 -1.31
N ARG A 109 -7.99 -14.05 -0.79
CA ARG A 109 -7.05 -15.01 -1.38
C ARG A 109 -7.00 -16.32 -0.62
N ILE A 110 -7.13 -17.45 -1.30
CA ILE A 110 -7.01 -18.80 -0.71
C ILE A 110 -6.01 -19.66 -1.48
N CYS A 111 -5.37 -20.60 -0.79
CA CYS A 111 -4.78 -21.76 -1.44
C CYS A 111 -5.87 -22.81 -1.68
N PRO A 112 -6.09 -23.29 -2.92
CA PRO A 112 -7.13 -24.28 -3.19
C PRO A 112 -6.88 -25.61 -2.47
N ALA A 113 -5.63 -26.00 -2.23
CA ALA A 113 -5.29 -27.19 -1.46
C ALA A 113 -5.64 -27.00 0.03
N CYS A 114 -5.23 -25.88 0.65
CA CYS A 114 -5.60 -25.56 2.04
C CYS A 114 -7.12 -25.50 2.27
N ALA A 115 -7.86 -24.93 1.31
CA ALA A 115 -9.30 -24.75 1.42
C ALA A 115 -10.07 -26.07 1.54
N GLN A 116 -9.56 -27.17 0.97
CA GLN A 116 -10.13 -28.51 1.12
C GLN A 116 -10.12 -29.00 2.57
N TYR A 117 -9.23 -28.47 3.40
CA TYR A 117 -9.13 -28.77 4.83
C TYR A 117 -9.78 -27.69 5.70
N GLY A 118 -10.48 -26.71 5.10
CA GLY A 118 -11.04 -25.57 5.84
C GLY A 118 -9.96 -24.65 6.44
N TYR A 119 -8.74 -24.65 5.89
CA TYR A 119 -7.65 -23.80 6.37
C TYR A 119 -7.55 -22.49 5.57
N HIS A 120 -7.37 -21.38 6.28
CA HIS A 120 -6.98 -20.10 5.72
C HIS A 120 -6.06 -19.37 6.70
N THR A 121 -5.05 -18.66 6.19
CA THR A 121 -4.11 -17.84 6.99
C THR A 121 -4.12 -16.39 6.51
N MET A 122 -3.87 -15.43 7.43
CA MET A 122 -3.72 -14.02 7.05
C MET A 122 -2.48 -13.76 6.19
N LEU A 123 -1.49 -14.65 6.22
CA LEU A 123 -0.32 -14.58 5.33
C LEU A 123 -0.74 -14.56 3.84
N PHE A 124 -1.83 -15.22 3.47
CA PHE A 124 -2.36 -15.21 2.11
C PHE A 124 -2.88 -13.83 1.68
N GLN A 125 -3.17 -12.93 2.63
CA GLN A 125 -3.60 -11.56 2.36
C GLN A 125 -2.44 -10.57 2.25
N VAL A 126 -1.19 -10.99 2.47
CA VAL A 126 0.00 -10.16 2.27
C VAL A 126 0.32 -10.01 0.78
N PRO A 127 0.43 -8.79 0.23
CA PRO A 127 0.86 -8.59 -1.14
C PRO A 127 2.22 -9.26 -1.39
N GLY A 128 2.44 -9.87 -2.56
CA GLY A 128 3.68 -10.58 -2.88
C GLY A 128 3.75 -12.04 -2.40
N VAL A 129 2.81 -12.47 -1.56
CA VAL A 129 2.52 -13.90 -1.34
C VAL A 129 1.49 -14.32 -2.37
N ASP A 130 1.93 -14.72 -3.56
CA ASP A 130 1.03 -15.14 -4.67
C ASP A 130 0.95 -16.68 -4.81
N VAL A 131 1.81 -17.40 -4.10
CA VAL A 131 1.91 -18.86 -4.07
C VAL A 131 1.87 -19.32 -2.62
N CYS A 132 1.10 -20.38 -2.34
CA CYS A 132 1.10 -21.01 -1.02
C CYS A 132 2.50 -21.56 -0.70
N PRO A 133 3.13 -21.19 0.42
CA PRO A 133 4.54 -21.51 0.63
C PRO A 133 4.80 -23.00 0.95
N TRP A 134 3.80 -23.75 1.40
CA TRP A 134 3.92 -25.19 1.65
C TRP A 134 3.28 -26.06 0.56
N HIS A 135 2.17 -25.66 -0.07
CA HIS A 135 1.58 -26.42 -1.19
C HIS A 135 2.13 -26.05 -2.56
N ARG A 136 2.84 -24.91 -2.68
CA ARG A 136 3.45 -24.40 -3.92
C ARG A 136 2.46 -24.20 -5.07
N VAL A 137 1.19 -23.95 -4.76
CA VAL A 137 0.14 -23.63 -5.73
C VAL A 137 -0.20 -22.14 -5.68
N ARG A 138 -0.57 -21.58 -6.83
CA ARG A 138 -1.00 -20.18 -6.93
C ARG A 138 -2.24 -19.93 -6.08
N LEU A 139 -2.27 -18.81 -5.36
CA LEU A 139 -3.44 -18.39 -4.61
C LEU A 139 -4.55 -17.93 -5.56
N LEU A 140 -5.78 -18.28 -5.22
CA LEU A 140 -6.98 -17.90 -5.96
C LEU A 140 -7.64 -16.68 -5.32
N GLU A 141 -8.05 -15.72 -6.13
CA GLU A 141 -8.86 -14.54 -5.73
C GLU A 141 -10.37 -14.74 -6.01
N GLY A 142 -10.72 -15.85 -6.65
CA GLY A 142 -12.06 -16.20 -7.09
C GLY A 142 -12.18 -17.68 -7.41
N CYS A 143 -13.40 -18.13 -7.70
CA CYS A 143 -13.68 -19.50 -8.08
C CYS A 143 -12.88 -19.87 -9.33
N HIS A 144 -12.17 -20.99 -9.29
CA HIS A 144 -11.35 -21.42 -10.42
C HIS A 144 -12.18 -21.80 -11.66
N ARG A 145 -13.48 -22.10 -11.50
CA ARG A 145 -14.37 -22.45 -12.62
C ARG A 145 -14.99 -21.24 -13.32
N CYS A 146 -15.44 -20.24 -12.55
CA CYS A 146 -16.23 -19.12 -13.09
C CYS A 146 -15.67 -17.73 -12.76
N GLY A 147 -14.58 -17.63 -11.99
CA GLY A 147 -13.93 -16.37 -11.62
C GLY A 147 -14.65 -15.51 -10.57
N LYS A 148 -15.87 -15.86 -10.15
CA LYS A 148 -16.62 -15.11 -9.12
C LYS A 148 -15.89 -15.08 -7.77
N PRO A 149 -16.07 -14.04 -6.93
CA PRO A 149 -15.41 -13.97 -5.62
C PRO A 149 -15.73 -15.17 -4.71
N LEU A 150 -14.78 -15.58 -3.88
CA LEU A 150 -14.82 -16.85 -3.13
C LEU A 150 -15.95 -16.93 -2.07
N LEU A 151 -16.39 -15.79 -1.52
CA LEU A 151 -17.47 -15.75 -0.52
C LEU A 151 -18.80 -15.25 -1.10
N ASP A 152 -18.87 -15.00 -2.41
CA ASP A 152 -20.06 -14.47 -3.07
C ASP A 152 -21.28 -15.40 -2.88
N GLY A 153 -21.08 -16.71 -2.91
CA GLY A 153 -22.17 -17.68 -2.70
C GLY A 153 -22.87 -17.55 -1.35
N PHE A 154 -22.12 -17.20 -0.29
CA PHE A 154 -22.69 -17.03 1.05
C PHE A 154 -23.72 -15.90 1.12
N ASP A 155 -23.55 -14.85 0.30
CA ASP A 155 -24.52 -13.76 0.18
C ASP A 155 -25.85 -14.22 -0.44
N PHE A 156 -25.84 -15.33 -1.17
CA PHE A 156 -27.02 -15.98 -1.74
C PHE A 156 -27.54 -17.15 -0.88
N GLY A 157 -27.03 -17.31 0.35
CA GLY A 157 -27.45 -18.37 1.27
C GLY A 157 -26.80 -19.73 1.02
N LEU A 158 -25.73 -19.79 0.21
CA LEU A 158 -24.92 -21.00 0.06
C LEU A 158 -23.93 -21.14 1.22
N GLU A 159 -23.33 -22.31 1.33
CA GLU A 159 -22.29 -22.56 2.34
C GLU A 159 -21.03 -21.72 2.09
N MET A 160 -20.26 -21.42 3.15
CA MET A 160 -19.01 -20.66 3.00
C MET A 160 -18.03 -21.37 2.06
N LEU A 161 -17.46 -20.62 1.10
CA LEU A 161 -16.62 -21.14 0.01
C LEU A 161 -17.32 -22.05 -1.02
N GLN A 162 -18.65 -22.14 -0.99
CA GLN A 162 -19.43 -22.70 -2.07
C GLN A 162 -19.77 -21.60 -3.08
N CYS A 163 -19.43 -21.83 -4.35
CA CYS A 163 -19.70 -20.87 -5.41
C CYS A 163 -21.10 -21.05 -5.99
N SER A 164 -21.73 -19.97 -6.46
CA SER A 164 -23.01 -20.01 -7.19
C SER A 164 -22.96 -20.79 -8.52
N CYS A 165 -21.78 -21.17 -9.00
CA CYS A 165 -21.65 -22.12 -10.12
C CYS A 165 -21.73 -23.60 -9.70
N GLY A 166 -21.95 -23.89 -8.41
CA GLY A 166 -21.98 -25.23 -7.83
C GLY A 166 -20.60 -25.80 -7.48
N HIS A 167 -19.51 -25.08 -7.76
CA HIS A 167 -18.19 -25.51 -7.31
C HIS A 167 -18.01 -25.26 -5.82
N ASP A 168 -17.66 -26.32 -5.08
CA ASP A 168 -17.28 -26.23 -3.67
C ASP A 168 -15.77 -26.36 -3.50
N HIS A 169 -15.18 -25.36 -2.83
CA HIS A 169 -13.76 -25.34 -2.49
C HIS A 169 -13.44 -26.20 -1.25
N LEU A 170 -14.44 -26.57 -0.45
CA LEU A 170 -14.33 -27.47 0.69
C LEU A 170 -15.20 -28.72 0.43
N GLN A 171 -14.63 -29.69 -0.28
CA GLN A 171 -15.39 -30.85 -0.79
C GLN A 171 -15.59 -31.97 0.23
N ASP A 172 -14.76 -32.03 1.27
CA ASP A 172 -14.68 -33.18 2.16
C ASP A 172 -14.58 -32.74 3.63
N THR A 173 -15.69 -32.90 4.35
CA THR A 173 -15.81 -32.61 5.78
C THR A 173 -14.83 -33.44 6.61
N LEU A 174 -14.50 -34.68 6.21
CA LEU A 174 -13.53 -35.52 6.92
C LEU A 174 -12.13 -34.90 6.85
N ARG A 175 -11.71 -34.40 5.68
CA ARG A 175 -10.43 -33.66 5.55
C ARG A 175 -10.39 -32.44 6.45
N CYS A 176 -11.50 -31.72 6.58
CA CYS A 176 -11.59 -30.58 7.47
C CYS A 176 -11.57 -30.97 8.97
N ILE A 177 -12.02 -32.17 9.33
CA ILE A 177 -11.87 -32.69 10.70
C ILE A 177 -10.40 -33.05 10.95
N THR A 178 -9.78 -33.85 10.09
CA THR A 178 -8.42 -34.37 10.30
C THR A 178 -7.32 -33.32 10.12
N GLY A 179 -7.59 -32.28 9.33
CA GLY A 179 -6.59 -31.31 8.91
C GLY A 179 -5.58 -31.88 7.90
N ASP A 180 -4.75 -31.00 7.36
CA ASP A 180 -3.67 -31.39 6.44
C ASP A 180 -2.43 -31.83 7.21
N GLN A 181 -2.42 -33.09 7.64
CA GLN A 181 -1.29 -33.67 8.35
C GLN A 181 -0.03 -33.74 7.48
N SER A 182 -0.18 -33.88 6.15
CA SER A 182 0.93 -34.04 5.21
C SER A 182 1.76 -32.77 5.06
N ALA A 183 1.13 -31.60 5.16
CA ALA A 183 1.80 -30.31 5.04
C ALA A 183 2.18 -29.68 6.39
N THR A 184 1.85 -30.29 7.54
CA THR A 184 2.05 -29.67 8.86
C THR A 184 3.47 -29.17 9.08
N SER A 185 4.49 -30.00 8.82
CA SER A 185 5.89 -29.61 9.00
C SER A 185 6.32 -28.49 8.04
N ALA A 186 5.96 -28.60 6.76
CA ALA A 186 6.27 -27.59 5.75
C ALA A 186 5.58 -26.25 6.04
N ARG A 187 4.34 -26.29 6.52
CA ARG A 187 3.58 -25.12 6.94
C ARG A 187 4.22 -24.47 8.16
N HIS A 188 4.52 -25.23 9.22
CA HIS A 188 5.18 -24.72 10.41
C HIS A 188 6.49 -24.00 10.05
N HIS A 189 7.35 -24.64 9.25
CA HIS A 189 8.60 -24.06 8.79
C HIS A 189 8.38 -22.76 7.99
N ALA A 190 7.42 -22.75 7.07
CA ALA A 190 7.11 -21.56 6.27
C ALA A 190 6.58 -20.41 7.14
N LEU A 191 5.61 -20.67 8.03
CA LEU A 191 5.06 -19.67 8.93
C LEU A 191 6.15 -19.04 9.80
N GLU A 192 7.01 -19.87 10.40
CA GLU A 192 8.11 -19.41 11.24
C GLU A 192 9.13 -18.59 10.44
N MET A 193 9.45 -19.00 9.21
CA MET A 193 10.31 -18.22 8.31
C MET A 193 9.70 -16.84 8.02
N PHE A 194 8.41 -16.77 7.67
CA PHE A 194 7.72 -15.50 7.41
C PHE A 194 7.66 -14.61 8.66
N ARG A 195 7.32 -15.17 9.83
CA ARG A 195 7.29 -14.44 11.10
C ARG A 195 8.65 -13.81 11.41
N ARG A 196 9.74 -14.58 11.29
CA ARG A 196 11.11 -14.09 11.52
C ARG A 196 11.51 -13.02 10.51
N THR A 197 11.33 -13.30 9.22
CA THR A 197 11.72 -12.41 8.13
C THR A 197 10.97 -11.09 8.21
N PHE A 198 9.64 -11.11 8.34
CA PHE A 198 8.85 -9.89 8.40
C PHE A 198 9.06 -9.13 9.70
N LYS A 199 9.26 -9.81 10.84
CA LYS A 199 9.66 -9.14 12.09
C LYS A 199 11.00 -8.41 11.94
N ALA A 200 12.01 -9.04 11.34
CA ALA A 200 13.29 -8.39 11.09
C ALA A 200 13.14 -7.22 10.11
N GLN A 201 12.37 -7.41 9.03
CA GLN A 201 12.17 -6.39 8.01
C GLN A 201 11.42 -5.15 8.52
N ARG A 202 10.44 -5.31 9.41
CA ARG A 202 9.69 -4.20 10.02
C ARG A 202 10.56 -3.20 10.77
N CYS A 203 11.68 -3.65 11.33
CA CYS A 203 12.61 -2.79 12.06
C CYS A 203 13.41 -1.85 11.14
N CYS A 204 13.54 -2.19 9.86
CA CYS A 204 14.36 -1.46 8.90
C CYS A 204 13.62 -1.06 7.63
N SER A 205 12.36 -1.43 7.43
CA SER A 205 11.60 -1.12 6.22
C SER A 205 10.32 -0.36 6.54
N TRP A 206 9.96 0.59 5.69
CA TRP A 206 8.81 1.46 5.91
C TRP A 206 8.03 1.65 4.62
N LEU A 207 6.70 1.58 4.66
CA LEU A 207 5.84 1.88 3.52
C LEU A 207 5.14 3.23 3.73
N ILE A 208 5.09 4.02 2.67
CA ILE A 208 4.30 5.24 2.58
C ILE A 208 3.43 5.14 1.33
N GLY A 209 2.14 4.98 1.54
CA GLY A 209 1.13 4.96 0.49
C GLY A 209 0.59 6.36 0.14
N PRO A 210 -0.07 6.51 -1.02
CA PRO A 210 -0.64 7.78 -1.49
C PRO A 210 -1.93 8.21 -0.79
N GLY A 211 -2.41 7.48 0.22
CA GLY A 211 -3.67 7.76 0.91
C GLY A 211 -4.94 7.49 0.08
N ILE A 212 -4.77 7.06 -1.17
CA ILE A 212 -5.85 6.71 -2.11
C ILE A 212 -5.56 5.32 -2.65
N TRP A 213 -6.58 4.46 -2.63
CA TRP A 213 -6.49 3.11 -3.20
C TRP A 213 -7.03 3.11 -4.63
N ASP A 214 -6.15 2.83 -5.61
CA ASP A 214 -6.52 2.72 -7.01
C ASP A 214 -6.51 1.27 -7.51
N GLU A 215 -6.93 1.03 -8.76
CA GLU A 215 -7.01 -0.32 -9.33
C GLU A 215 -5.66 -1.04 -9.45
N HIS A 216 -4.56 -0.29 -9.38
CA HIS A 216 -3.19 -0.81 -9.49
C HIS A 216 -2.46 -0.87 -8.14
N ALA A 217 -3.09 -0.45 -7.04
CA ALA A 217 -2.51 -0.40 -5.70
C ALA A 217 -1.99 -1.78 -5.25
N LEU A 218 -2.74 -2.85 -5.49
CA LEU A 218 -2.31 -4.20 -5.13
C LEU A 218 -1.06 -4.63 -5.90
N GLU A 219 -0.98 -4.28 -7.19
CA GLU A 219 0.21 -4.55 -8.01
C GLU A 219 1.41 -3.74 -7.53
N ALA A 220 1.20 -2.47 -7.19
CA ALA A 220 2.25 -1.66 -6.59
C ALA A 220 2.78 -2.26 -5.28
N LEU A 221 1.89 -2.70 -4.41
CA LEU A 221 2.28 -3.39 -3.17
C LEU A 221 3.02 -4.70 -3.45
N ARG A 222 2.58 -5.53 -4.41
CA ARG A 222 3.32 -6.75 -4.82
C ARG A 222 4.76 -6.43 -5.23
N MET A 223 4.96 -5.39 -6.03
CA MET A 223 6.29 -4.95 -6.46
C MET A 223 7.17 -4.44 -5.30
N LEU A 224 6.54 -3.92 -4.23
CA LEU A 224 7.23 -3.40 -3.05
C LEU A 224 7.46 -4.44 -1.96
N THR A 225 6.61 -5.45 -1.84
CA THR A 225 6.76 -6.53 -0.84
C THR A 225 7.62 -7.68 -1.33
N ALA A 226 7.78 -7.86 -2.65
CA ALA A 226 8.57 -8.96 -3.21
C ALA A 226 9.99 -9.03 -2.61
N HIS A 227 10.27 -10.14 -1.94
CA HIS A 227 11.61 -10.64 -1.57
C HIS A 227 12.39 -11.00 -2.86
N PRO A 228 13.73 -11.14 -2.89
CA PRO A 228 14.54 -10.99 -4.09
C PRO A 228 14.52 -12.29 -4.90
N ALA A 229 13.35 -12.70 -5.39
CA ALA A 229 13.26 -13.54 -6.56
C ALA A 229 13.28 -12.60 -7.77
N PRO A 230 13.92 -12.98 -8.89
CA PRO A 230 13.83 -12.20 -10.11
C PRO A 230 12.35 -12.16 -10.51
N LEU A 231 11.71 -11.02 -10.29
CA LEU A 231 10.40 -10.71 -10.85
C LEU A 231 10.57 -10.86 -12.36
N SER A 232 10.09 -11.98 -12.90
CA SER A 232 9.99 -12.19 -14.33
C SER A 232 9.16 -11.03 -14.86
N SER A 233 9.88 -10.14 -15.53
CA SER A 233 9.43 -8.89 -16.09
C SER A 233 8.30 -9.16 -17.06
N ASN A 234 7.08 -8.90 -16.62
CA ASN A 234 5.98 -8.42 -17.44
C ASN A 234 5.02 -7.69 -16.51
N ALA A 235 5.51 -6.59 -15.91
CA ALA A 235 4.64 -5.62 -15.27
C ALA A 235 3.63 -5.15 -16.34
N GLY A 236 2.36 -5.53 -16.18
CA GLY A 236 1.27 -4.97 -16.96
C GLY A 236 1.36 -3.43 -16.92
N GLY A 237 1.09 -2.77 -18.04
CA GLY A 237 1.49 -1.40 -18.34
C GLY A 237 1.01 -0.26 -17.42
N GLY A 238 0.39 -0.56 -16.27
CA GLY A 238 -0.11 0.40 -15.28
C GLY A 238 0.92 0.85 -14.23
N CYS A 239 2.00 0.12 -13.99
CA CYS A 239 2.98 0.44 -12.94
C CYS A 239 4.38 0.77 -13.49
N THR A 240 5.09 1.68 -12.84
CA THR A 240 6.54 1.90 -13.09
C THR A 240 7.33 2.00 -11.79
N LEU A 241 8.52 1.41 -11.75
CA LEU A 241 9.36 1.36 -10.55
C LEU A 241 10.61 2.23 -10.71
N ASP A 242 10.81 3.16 -9.80
CA ASP A 242 12.08 3.87 -9.59
C ASP A 242 12.83 3.27 -8.39
N ARG A 243 14.16 3.15 -8.50
CA ARG A 243 15.03 2.68 -7.42
C ARG A 243 16.03 3.76 -7.04
N ILE A 244 16.23 3.94 -5.75
CA ILE A 244 17.20 4.88 -5.16
C ILE A 244 18.05 4.08 -4.19
N ARG A 245 19.36 4.25 -4.28
CA ARG A 245 20.33 3.61 -3.39
C ARG A 245 21.30 4.68 -2.91
N VAL A 246 21.40 4.82 -1.60
CA VAL A 246 22.32 5.74 -0.95
C VAL A 246 23.42 4.90 -0.31
N MET A 247 24.66 5.21 -0.66
CA MET A 247 25.85 4.65 -0.04
C MET A 247 26.55 5.77 0.75
N ASN A 248 27.40 5.37 1.69
CA ASN A 248 28.17 6.32 2.49
C ASN A 248 29.26 6.97 1.62
N THR A 249 28.93 8.08 0.97
CA THR A 249 29.88 8.91 0.22
C THR A 249 29.93 10.29 0.85
N SER A 250 31.14 10.80 1.06
CA SER A 250 31.46 11.96 1.91
C SER A 250 30.87 13.32 1.49
N ASP A 251 30.26 13.43 0.30
CA ASP A 251 30.03 14.74 -0.36
C ASP A 251 28.56 15.23 -0.43
N GLU A 252 27.56 14.50 0.09
CA GLU A 252 26.15 14.81 -0.22
C GLU A 252 25.43 15.82 0.70
N HIS A 253 26.09 16.36 1.74
CA HIS A 253 25.40 17.19 2.75
C HIS A 253 24.76 18.47 2.19
N GLN A 254 25.23 19.01 1.06
CA GLN A 254 24.69 20.25 0.46
C GLN A 254 23.35 20.08 -0.28
N SER A 255 22.87 18.84 -0.46
CA SER A 255 21.64 18.55 -1.22
C SER A 255 20.45 18.12 -0.35
N LEU A 256 20.60 18.22 0.98
CA LEU A 256 19.58 17.81 1.94
C LEU A 256 18.46 18.84 2.04
N ILE A 257 17.23 18.35 2.03
CA ILE A 257 16.07 19.19 2.33
C ILE A 257 16.04 19.49 3.83
N LEU A 258 15.81 20.75 4.17
CA LEU A 258 15.78 21.20 5.56
C LEU A 258 14.40 20.92 6.18
N PRO A 259 14.34 20.75 7.52
CA PRO A 259 13.07 20.81 8.24
C PRO A 259 12.32 22.11 7.93
N ASP A 260 11.00 22.09 8.05
CA ASP A 260 10.12 23.24 7.80
C ASP A 260 10.19 23.74 6.35
N SER A 261 10.35 22.79 5.41
CA SER A 261 10.38 23.03 3.98
C SER A 261 9.04 23.47 3.41
N GLY A 262 7.94 23.29 4.15
CA GLY A 262 6.57 23.40 3.66
C GLY A 262 6.00 22.11 3.08
N LEU A 263 6.83 21.14 2.65
CA LEU A 263 6.33 19.86 2.12
C LEU A 263 5.60 19.03 3.17
N GLU A 264 6.03 19.12 4.43
CA GLU A 264 5.41 18.43 5.58
C GLU A 264 3.93 18.77 5.77
N GLN A 265 3.45 19.90 5.22
CA GLN A 265 2.04 20.28 5.32
C GLN A 265 1.10 19.39 4.50
N SER A 266 1.61 18.55 3.60
CA SER A 266 0.80 17.63 2.77
C SER A 266 -0.31 18.32 1.96
N ARG A 267 -0.16 19.62 1.68
CA ARG A 267 -1.14 20.46 0.98
C ARG A 267 -0.44 21.51 0.10
N PRO A 268 -1.13 22.09 -0.89
CA PRO A 268 -0.58 23.17 -1.70
C PRO A 268 -0.04 24.33 -0.86
N THR A 269 1.23 24.68 -1.08
CA THR A 269 1.96 25.74 -0.39
C THR A 269 3.15 26.20 -1.24
N VAL A 270 4.04 27.02 -0.68
CA VAL A 270 5.36 27.31 -1.26
C VAL A 270 6.40 26.49 -0.51
N ALA A 271 7.01 25.53 -1.21
CA ALA A 271 8.06 24.70 -0.64
C ALA A 271 9.44 25.37 -0.79
N LYS A 272 10.20 25.41 0.29
CA LYS A 272 11.61 25.82 0.34
C LYS A 272 12.50 24.58 0.15
N LEU A 273 13.23 24.56 -0.96
CA LEU A 273 14.03 23.44 -1.46
C LEU A 273 15.52 23.84 -1.55
N PRO A 274 16.45 22.86 -1.55
CA PRO A 274 17.87 23.14 -1.79
C PRO A 274 18.10 23.84 -3.14
N ALA A 275 19.06 24.77 -3.20
CA ALA A 275 19.46 25.42 -4.45
C ALA A 275 19.91 24.41 -5.51
N THR A 276 20.55 23.31 -5.10
CA THR A 276 21.03 22.24 -5.99
C THR A 276 19.92 21.52 -6.75
N TRP A 277 18.65 21.66 -6.35
CA TRP A 277 17.51 21.03 -7.04
C TRP A 277 17.00 21.89 -8.21
N GLN A 278 17.35 23.18 -8.24
CA GLN A 278 16.88 24.14 -9.24
C GLN A 278 17.18 23.72 -10.69
N PRO A 279 18.39 23.25 -11.07
CA PRO A 279 18.68 22.95 -12.47
C PRO A 279 17.77 21.84 -13.02
N ALA A 280 17.47 20.84 -12.20
CA ALA A 280 16.57 19.75 -12.59
C ALA A 280 15.13 20.24 -12.78
N LEU A 281 14.61 21.07 -11.87
CA LEU A 281 13.26 21.64 -11.98
C LEU A 281 13.14 22.57 -13.20
N ARG A 282 14.14 23.41 -13.46
CA ARG A 282 14.18 24.26 -14.66
C ARG A 282 14.21 23.44 -15.95
N ALA A 283 15.02 22.40 -16.01
CA ALA A 283 15.08 21.53 -17.18
C ALA A 283 13.73 20.83 -17.45
N ILE A 284 13.03 20.42 -16.40
CA ILE A 284 11.67 19.86 -16.52
C ILE A 284 10.70 20.89 -17.08
N LEU A 285 10.70 22.10 -16.51
CA LEU A 285 9.83 23.18 -16.94
C LEU A 285 10.07 23.57 -18.41
N GLN A 286 11.33 23.75 -18.80
CA GLN A 286 11.70 24.11 -20.17
C GLN A 286 11.25 23.05 -21.18
N ARG A 287 11.42 21.75 -20.86
CA ARG A 287 10.91 20.67 -21.71
C ARG A 287 9.40 20.64 -21.77
N ALA A 288 8.71 20.92 -20.67
CA ALA A 288 7.24 20.97 -20.66
C ALA A 288 6.72 22.16 -21.48
N ALA A 289 7.34 23.33 -21.35
CA ALA A 289 6.96 24.55 -22.05
C ALA A 289 7.16 24.49 -23.57
N GLN A 290 7.93 23.53 -24.08
CA GLN A 290 8.07 23.24 -25.51
C GLN A 290 6.96 22.33 -26.08
N MET A 291 6.08 21.80 -25.22
CA MET A 291 5.02 20.87 -25.66
C MET A 291 3.83 21.55 -26.33
N PRO A 292 3.30 22.70 -25.83
CA PRO A 292 2.16 23.36 -26.47
C PRO A 292 2.46 23.78 -27.91
N SER A 293 1.41 23.80 -28.73
CA SER A 293 1.47 24.27 -30.11
C SER A 293 1.93 25.73 -30.21
N GLU A 294 2.63 26.06 -31.29
CA GLU A 294 3.17 27.40 -31.52
C GLU A 294 2.06 28.47 -31.46
N GLY A 295 2.36 29.61 -30.81
CA GLY A 295 1.45 30.74 -30.67
C GLY A 295 0.39 30.63 -29.56
N LEU A 296 0.33 29.52 -28.81
CA LEU A 296 -0.59 29.37 -27.67
C LEU A 296 -0.12 30.03 -26.37
N LEU A 297 1.18 30.26 -26.23
CA LEU A 297 1.80 30.94 -25.09
C LEU A 297 2.24 32.35 -25.51
N SER A 298 1.95 33.35 -24.69
CA SER A 298 2.42 34.72 -24.93
C SER A 298 3.92 34.86 -24.62
N ASP A 299 4.55 35.92 -25.14
CA ASP A 299 5.96 36.24 -24.83
C ASP A 299 6.21 36.40 -23.32
N VAL A 300 5.23 36.95 -22.58
CA VAL A 300 5.29 37.09 -21.12
C VAL A 300 5.26 35.71 -20.45
N GLU A 301 4.39 34.81 -20.93
CA GLU A 301 4.29 33.44 -20.41
C GLU A 301 5.56 32.64 -20.74
N LEU A 302 6.09 32.71 -21.97
CA LEU A 302 7.34 32.07 -22.36
C LEU A 302 8.54 32.59 -21.54
N GLY A 303 8.62 33.91 -21.35
CA GLY A 303 9.63 34.54 -20.50
C GLY A 303 9.51 34.12 -19.03
N ALA A 304 8.29 33.94 -18.51
CA ALA A 304 8.06 33.42 -17.17
C ALA A 304 8.48 31.94 -17.03
N LEU A 305 8.31 31.14 -18.08
CA LEU A 305 8.72 29.73 -18.14
C LEU A 305 10.22 29.55 -18.43
N GLY A 306 10.93 30.63 -18.80
CA GLY A 306 12.36 30.60 -19.12
C GLY A 306 12.66 29.97 -20.48
N VAL A 307 11.74 30.10 -21.43
CA VAL A 307 11.89 29.70 -22.83
C VAL A 307 12.08 30.96 -23.69
N PRO A 308 13.06 31.01 -24.59
CA PRO A 308 13.25 32.16 -25.48
C PRO A 308 12.05 32.31 -26.43
N SER A 309 11.59 33.54 -26.62
CA SER A 309 10.55 33.86 -27.61
C SER A 309 11.03 33.55 -29.03
N PRO A 310 10.16 32.97 -29.90
CA PRO A 310 10.50 32.78 -31.30
C PRO A 310 10.72 34.13 -32.00
N PRO A 311 11.72 34.24 -32.91
CA PRO A 311 11.97 35.47 -33.65
C PRO A 311 10.83 35.72 -34.65
N GLY A 312 10.07 36.80 -34.44
CA GLY A 312 8.97 37.17 -35.32
C GLY A 312 7.58 37.20 -34.66
N GLY A 313 7.47 37.93 -33.53
CA GLY A 313 6.26 38.59 -33.03
C GLY A 313 4.94 37.81 -32.99
N GLY A 314 4.53 37.39 -31.79
CA GLY A 314 3.21 36.80 -31.55
C GLY A 314 2.51 37.38 -30.31
N ARG A 315 1.61 38.34 -30.54
CA ARG A 315 0.51 38.84 -29.67
C ARG A 315 0.84 39.03 -28.17
N THR A 316 1.26 40.24 -27.84
CA THR A 316 1.15 40.82 -26.49
C THR A 316 -0.30 41.21 -26.21
N ASP A 317 -1.12 40.25 -25.77
CA ASP A 317 -2.35 40.59 -25.04
C ASP A 317 -2.08 40.41 -23.53
N PRO A 318 -1.59 41.46 -22.84
CA PRO A 318 -1.22 41.39 -21.43
C PRO A 318 -2.39 40.98 -20.52
N ASP A 319 -3.63 41.25 -20.93
CA ASP A 319 -4.86 40.90 -20.19
C ASP A 319 -5.15 39.38 -20.19
N ARG A 320 -4.44 38.61 -21.01
CA ARG A 320 -4.62 37.17 -21.14
C ARG A 320 -3.60 36.33 -20.35
N THR A 321 -2.74 36.96 -19.55
CA THR A 321 -1.71 36.26 -18.76
C THR A 321 -2.36 35.30 -17.77
N ARG A 322 -2.14 34.00 -17.97
CA ARG A 322 -2.70 32.97 -17.08
C ARG A 322 -1.85 32.82 -15.84
N TYR A 323 -2.33 33.34 -14.71
CA TYR A 323 -1.65 33.27 -13.41
C TYR A 323 -1.24 31.84 -12.98
N GLY A 324 -1.93 30.80 -13.46
CA GLY A 324 -1.56 29.40 -13.23
C GLY A 324 -0.17 29.04 -13.77
N LEU A 325 0.23 29.62 -14.91
CA LEU A 325 1.55 29.37 -15.52
C LEU A 325 2.68 30.02 -14.73
N LEU A 326 2.43 31.18 -14.11
CA LEU A 326 3.41 31.87 -13.27
C LEU A 326 3.82 31.03 -12.05
N ARG A 327 2.91 30.17 -11.56
CA ARG A 327 3.19 29.25 -10.45
C ARG A 327 4.10 28.10 -10.84
N LEU A 328 4.29 27.83 -12.13
CA LEU A 328 5.19 26.76 -12.58
C LEU A 328 6.64 27.12 -12.30
N ARG A 329 7.05 28.38 -12.40
CA ARG A 329 8.46 28.77 -12.30
C ARG A 329 9.03 28.55 -10.89
N PRO A 330 10.11 27.76 -10.73
CA PRO A 330 10.89 27.76 -9.50
C PRO A 330 11.63 29.10 -9.36
N SER A 331 11.44 29.75 -8.21
CA SER A 331 12.09 31.03 -7.87
C SER A 331 13.32 30.77 -7.02
N VAL A 332 14.37 31.59 -7.16
CA VAL A 332 15.54 31.52 -6.28
C VAL A 332 15.64 32.81 -5.49
N VAL A 333 15.75 32.66 -4.18
CA VAL A 333 15.98 33.77 -3.26
C VAL A 333 17.11 33.35 -2.32
N ALA A 334 18.21 34.11 -2.35
CA ALA A 334 19.47 33.76 -1.69
C ALA A 334 19.99 32.36 -2.12
N GLN A 335 20.07 31.42 -1.18
CA GLN A 335 20.60 30.07 -1.39
C GLN A 335 19.51 28.97 -1.38
N ALA A 336 18.25 29.35 -1.62
CA ALA A 336 17.14 28.41 -1.64
C ALA A 336 16.29 28.54 -2.91
N THR A 337 15.73 27.41 -3.33
CA THR A 337 14.74 27.34 -4.40
C THR A 337 13.36 27.31 -3.77
N TYR A 338 12.45 28.14 -4.25
CA TYR A 338 11.05 28.17 -3.83
C TYR A 338 10.17 27.67 -4.97
N LEU A 339 9.31 26.71 -4.67
CA LEU A 339 8.40 26.10 -5.63
C LEU A 339 6.97 26.13 -5.11
N HIS A 340 6.04 26.63 -5.92
CA HIS A 340 4.61 26.48 -5.62
C HIS A 340 4.19 25.02 -5.83
N THR A 341 3.79 24.35 -4.75
CA THR A 341 3.40 22.94 -4.82
C THR A 341 1.95 22.74 -5.28
N GLY A 342 1.18 23.81 -5.50
CA GLY A 342 -0.20 23.73 -6.01
C GLY A 342 -0.32 23.18 -7.44
N VAL A 343 0.80 22.98 -8.14
CA VAL A 343 0.85 22.31 -9.44
C VAL A 343 1.01 20.79 -9.31
N ILE A 344 1.32 20.30 -8.11
CA ILE A 344 1.56 18.90 -7.81
C ILE A 344 0.23 18.26 -7.36
N GLU A 345 0.00 17.04 -7.82
CA GLU A 345 -1.17 16.24 -7.48
C GLU A 345 -1.23 15.94 -5.96
N GLY A 346 -2.46 15.91 -5.41
CA GLY A 346 -2.70 15.87 -3.97
C GLY A 346 -2.15 14.62 -3.29
N ALA A 347 -2.33 13.44 -3.87
CA ALA A 347 -1.81 12.18 -3.32
C ALA A 347 -0.27 12.18 -3.31
N SER A 348 0.36 12.71 -4.35
CA SER A 348 1.81 12.91 -4.41
C SER A 348 2.31 13.85 -3.31
N LEU A 349 1.57 14.93 -3.01
CA LEU A 349 1.88 15.81 -1.88
C LEU A 349 1.72 15.14 -0.52
N GLN A 350 0.73 14.26 -0.36
CA GLN A 350 0.57 13.49 0.87
C GLN A 350 1.76 12.57 1.12
N VAL A 351 2.25 11.87 0.09
CA VAL A 351 3.47 11.03 0.19
C VAL A 351 4.70 11.87 0.50
N MET A 352 4.88 13.01 -0.17
CA MET A 352 5.99 13.91 0.12
C MET A 352 5.93 14.46 1.54
N GLY A 353 4.74 14.81 2.04
CA GLY A 353 4.56 15.27 3.40
C GLY A 353 4.86 14.19 4.43
N ALA A 354 4.40 12.96 4.19
CA ALA A 354 4.73 11.81 5.04
C ALA A 354 6.23 11.49 5.05
N LEU A 355 6.94 11.62 3.92
CA LEU A 355 8.40 11.50 3.86
C LEU A 355 9.11 12.64 4.61
N ALA A 356 8.68 13.87 4.37
CA ALA A 356 9.24 15.06 5.02
C ALA A 356 9.05 15.04 6.54
N ASP A 357 7.96 14.43 7.04
CA ASP A 357 7.76 14.23 8.48
C ASP A 357 8.91 13.45 9.14
N GLY A 358 9.54 12.52 8.40
CA GLY A 358 10.69 11.72 8.87
C GLY A 358 11.91 12.55 9.30
N ILE A 359 12.10 13.72 8.67
CA ILE A 359 13.22 14.64 8.94
C ILE A 359 12.80 15.86 9.78
N CYS A 360 11.50 16.04 10.05
CA CYS A 360 11.00 17.15 10.86
C CYS A 360 11.53 17.11 12.30
N LYS A 361 11.88 18.30 12.83
CA LYS A 361 12.35 18.46 14.21
C LYS A 361 11.19 18.41 15.20
N LYS A 362 10.06 19.02 14.85
CA LYS A 362 8.86 19.08 15.70
C LYS A 362 7.80 18.10 15.18
N PRO A 363 7.12 17.36 16.07
CA PRO A 363 5.93 16.61 15.66
C PRO A 363 4.89 17.57 15.12
N LEU A 364 4.27 17.24 13.98
CA LEU A 364 3.02 17.86 13.58
C LEU A 364 1.98 17.56 14.70
N SER A 365 1.25 18.58 15.15
CA SER A 365 0.43 18.61 16.38
C SER A 365 -0.53 17.41 16.60
N ILE A 366 -0.89 17.20 17.88
CA ILE A 366 -1.94 16.33 18.49
C ILE A 366 -2.54 15.27 17.56
N GLY A 367 -2.10 14.02 17.77
CA GLY A 367 -2.47 12.85 16.96
C GLY A 367 -1.26 12.08 16.41
N ASP A 368 -0.06 12.28 16.97
CA ASP A 368 1.19 11.65 16.53
C ASP A 368 1.14 10.12 16.79
N ALA A 369 0.54 9.41 15.83
CA ALA A 369 0.41 7.96 15.84
C ALA A 369 1.77 7.33 16.14
N HIS A 370 1.78 6.23 16.91
CA HIS A 370 3.00 5.54 17.32
C HIS A 370 3.93 5.23 16.12
N ALA A 371 3.35 4.81 15.00
CA ALA A 371 4.06 4.57 13.75
C ALA A 371 4.84 5.80 13.23
N ARG A 372 4.29 7.03 13.31
CA ARG A 372 5.01 8.24 12.86
C ARG A 372 6.23 8.53 13.74
N ARG A 373 6.10 8.32 15.05
CA ARG A 373 7.22 8.48 15.99
C ARG A 373 8.34 7.48 15.69
N ASP A 374 7.99 6.23 15.41
CA ASP A 374 8.97 5.21 15.02
C ASP A 374 9.62 5.52 13.67
N PHE A 375 8.86 6.00 12.70
CA PHE A 375 9.43 6.42 11.41
C PHE A 375 10.50 7.50 11.59
N ARG A 376 10.18 8.58 12.32
CA ARG A 376 11.15 9.66 12.61
C ARG A 376 12.36 9.14 13.37
N ARG A 377 12.15 8.22 14.31
CA ARG A 377 13.24 7.59 15.08
C ARG A 377 14.18 6.82 14.16
N ILE A 378 13.65 5.97 13.28
CA ILE A 378 14.44 5.18 12.31
C ILE A 378 15.23 6.11 11.38
N VAL A 379 14.58 7.13 10.81
CA VAL A 379 15.24 8.08 9.90
C VAL A 379 16.37 8.84 10.60
N LYS A 380 16.16 9.27 11.86
CA LYS A 380 17.17 10.04 12.61
C LYS A 380 18.33 9.18 13.13
N GLN A 381 18.07 7.93 13.48
CA GLN A 381 19.08 7.00 14.01
C GLN A 381 19.96 6.42 12.90
N HIS A 382 19.43 6.26 11.69
CA HIS A 382 20.18 5.72 10.58
C HIS A 382 21.11 6.78 9.96
N PRO A 383 22.43 6.55 9.80
CA PRO A 383 23.38 7.54 9.28
C PRO A 383 23.00 8.10 7.90
N LEU A 384 22.45 7.25 7.03
CA LEU A 384 22.02 7.62 5.68
C LEU A 384 20.54 8.03 5.60
N GLY A 385 19.82 8.09 6.72
CA GLY A 385 18.38 8.31 6.75
C GLY A 385 17.95 9.63 6.12
N PRO A 386 18.46 10.80 6.57
CA PRO A 386 18.11 12.09 5.99
C PRO A 386 18.47 12.22 4.51
N THR A 387 19.58 11.60 4.09
CA THR A 387 20.01 11.55 2.69
C THR A 387 19.05 10.74 1.84
N LEU A 388 18.64 9.55 2.30
CA LEU A 388 17.64 8.74 1.61
C LEU A 388 16.32 9.50 1.44
N ILE A 389 15.81 10.13 2.50
CA ILE A 389 14.58 10.91 2.45
C ILE A 389 14.71 12.07 1.45
N SER A 390 15.83 12.80 1.48
CA SER A 390 16.08 13.91 0.55
C SER A 390 16.12 13.46 -0.91
N GLN A 391 16.80 12.34 -1.21
CA GLN A 391 16.86 11.79 -2.56
C GLN A 391 15.49 11.26 -3.04
N ALA A 392 14.74 10.58 -2.15
CA ALA A 392 13.38 10.12 -2.42
C ALA A 392 12.45 11.30 -2.73
N LEU A 393 12.47 12.35 -1.90
CA LEU A 393 11.71 13.57 -2.12
C LEU A 393 12.08 14.25 -3.43
N ARG A 394 13.38 14.36 -3.75
CA ARG A 394 13.84 14.94 -5.03
C ARG A 394 13.28 14.18 -6.23
N ARG A 395 13.31 12.84 -6.18
CA ARG A 395 12.80 11.98 -7.26
C ARG A 395 11.29 12.11 -7.42
N LEU A 396 10.55 12.03 -6.30
CA LEU A 396 9.10 12.21 -6.28
C LEU A 396 8.70 13.59 -6.81
N LEU A 397 9.35 14.63 -6.29
CA LEU A 397 9.08 16.02 -6.65
C LEU A 397 9.31 16.25 -8.13
N SER A 398 10.47 15.86 -8.65
CA SER A 398 10.82 16.03 -10.07
C SER A 398 9.76 15.41 -10.99
N ARG A 399 9.35 14.18 -10.69
CA ARG A 399 8.38 13.46 -11.51
C ARG A 399 6.97 14.05 -11.40
N SER A 400 6.51 14.30 -10.18
CA SER A 400 5.17 14.86 -9.94
C SER A 400 5.05 16.29 -10.46
N TYR A 401 6.13 17.07 -10.40
CA TYR A 401 6.20 18.41 -10.98
C TYR A 401 6.16 18.37 -12.50
N ALA A 402 6.79 17.39 -13.16
CA ALA A 402 6.66 17.21 -14.60
C ALA A 402 5.21 16.90 -15.01
N ASP A 403 4.51 16.05 -14.24
CA ASP A 403 3.10 15.75 -14.48
C ASP A 403 2.20 16.98 -14.23
N GLY A 404 2.48 17.72 -13.17
CA GLY A 404 1.83 19.00 -12.88
C GLY A 404 2.00 20.05 -13.99
N CYS A 405 3.21 20.20 -14.53
CA CYS A 405 3.48 21.08 -15.65
C CYS A 405 2.63 20.70 -16.87
N ARG A 406 2.58 19.41 -17.23
CA ARG A 406 1.75 18.93 -18.34
C ARG A 406 0.28 19.19 -18.10
N GLN A 407 -0.21 19.00 -16.87
CA GLN A 407 -1.62 19.25 -16.54
C GLN A 407 -1.99 20.73 -16.68
N VAL A 408 -1.15 21.64 -16.15
CA VAL A 408 -1.39 23.09 -16.27
C VAL A 408 -1.29 23.54 -17.73
N LEU A 409 -0.31 23.02 -18.48
CA LEU A 409 -0.18 23.33 -19.91
C LEU A 409 -1.27 22.68 -20.76
N GLY A 410 -1.83 21.54 -20.37
CA GLY A 410 -2.97 20.92 -21.04
C GLY A 410 -4.24 21.74 -20.95
N GLN A 411 -4.39 22.57 -19.90
CA GLN A 411 -5.48 23.55 -19.81
C GLN A 411 -5.33 24.68 -20.84
N VAL A 412 -4.10 24.93 -21.31
CA VAL A 412 -3.77 25.91 -22.34
C VAL A 412 -3.90 25.31 -23.72
N ASP A 413 -3.35 24.12 -23.91
CA ASP A 413 -3.38 23.34 -25.15
C ASP A 413 -4.00 21.96 -24.91
N PRO A 414 -5.33 21.82 -25.14
CA PRO A 414 -6.02 20.54 -24.99
C PRO A 414 -5.51 19.43 -25.93
N ASP A 415 -4.81 19.75 -27.02
CA ASP A 415 -4.25 18.73 -27.92
C ASP A 415 -3.13 17.92 -27.25
N LEU A 416 -2.53 18.46 -26.17
CA LEU A 416 -1.59 17.71 -25.34
C LEU A 416 -2.20 16.44 -24.76
N TYR A 417 -3.51 16.38 -24.53
CA TYR A 417 -4.21 15.17 -24.07
C TYR A 417 -4.34 14.09 -25.14
N ARG A 418 -4.26 14.47 -26.43
CA ARG A 418 -4.40 13.54 -27.56
C ARG A 418 -3.09 12.81 -27.85
N SER A 419 -1.94 13.45 -27.63
CA SER A 419 -0.64 12.84 -27.89
C SER A 419 -0.19 11.93 -26.74
N ARG A 420 0.13 10.68 -27.07
CA ARG A 420 0.57 9.66 -26.09
C ARG A 420 1.81 10.09 -25.27
N CYS A 421 2.69 10.89 -25.86
CA CYS A 421 3.95 11.31 -25.25
C CYS A 421 3.81 12.53 -24.33
N THR A 422 2.79 13.36 -24.56
CA THR A 422 2.56 14.61 -23.82
C THR A 422 1.34 14.54 -22.91
N ARG A 423 0.49 13.52 -23.05
CA ARG A 423 -0.72 13.34 -22.27
C ARG A 423 -0.40 13.46 -20.77
N PRO A 424 -1.05 14.40 -20.06
CA PRO A 424 -0.99 14.44 -18.60
C PRO A 424 -1.45 13.10 -18.03
N VAL A 425 -0.72 12.56 -17.07
CA VAL A 425 -1.07 11.30 -16.39
C VAL A 425 -1.08 11.57 -14.91
N ARG A 426 -2.17 11.18 -14.24
CA ARG A 426 -2.21 11.14 -12.78
C ARG A 426 -1.47 9.90 -12.32
N ARG A 427 -0.49 10.08 -11.45
CA ARG A 427 0.30 8.98 -10.90
C ARG A 427 0.28 9.03 -9.39
N PHE A 428 0.05 7.88 -8.77
CA PHE A 428 0.08 7.78 -7.32
C PHE A 428 1.34 7.02 -6.89
N PRO A 429 2.25 7.69 -6.15
CA PRO A 429 3.48 7.06 -5.71
C PRO A 429 3.24 6.18 -4.48
N TRP A 430 3.75 4.95 -4.52
CA TRP A 430 3.89 4.03 -3.40
C TRP A 430 5.37 3.90 -3.07
N VAL A 431 5.77 4.21 -1.85
CA VAL A 431 7.19 4.30 -1.48
C VAL A 431 7.51 3.27 -0.41
N ALA A 432 8.40 2.33 -0.72
CA ALA A 432 9.03 1.48 0.29
C ALA A 432 10.46 1.96 0.54
N LEU A 433 10.75 2.29 1.79
CA LEU A 433 12.07 2.62 2.30
C LEU A 433 12.68 1.39 2.96
N ASN A 434 13.99 1.23 2.85
CA ASN A 434 14.76 0.20 3.56
C ASN A 434 16.05 0.84 4.09
N PHE A 435 16.28 0.68 5.39
CA PHE A 435 17.38 1.21 6.19
C PHE A 435 18.25 0.04 6.66
N GLY A 436 18.86 -0.67 5.71
CA GLY A 436 19.78 -1.76 6.00
C GLY A 436 21.13 -1.26 6.50
N ASP A 437 21.84 -2.09 7.26
CA ASP A 437 23.05 -1.70 8.02
C ASP A 437 24.11 -0.96 7.19
N GLU A 438 24.37 -1.42 5.97
CA GLU A 438 25.40 -0.86 5.07
C GLU A 438 24.83 0.07 3.99
N CYS A 439 23.51 0.08 3.80
CA CYS A 439 22.88 0.75 2.66
C CYS A 439 21.44 1.14 2.96
N ALA A 440 21.11 2.40 2.70
CA ALA A 440 19.75 2.87 2.68
C ALA A 440 19.22 2.88 1.23
N SER A 441 17.99 2.42 1.00
CA SER A 441 17.40 2.38 -0.33
C SER A 441 15.90 2.71 -0.31
N ALA A 442 15.40 3.20 -1.44
CA ALA A 442 13.98 3.43 -1.65
C ALA A 442 13.55 2.82 -2.98
N ARG A 443 12.35 2.23 -2.99
CA ARG A 443 11.62 1.79 -4.17
C ARG A 443 10.34 2.62 -4.26
N ILE A 444 10.14 3.27 -5.40
CA ILE A 444 8.95 4.08 -5.66
C ILE A 444 8.20 3.42 -6.82
N VAL A 445 7.03 2.85 -6.54
CA VAL A 445 6.14 2.36 -7.59
C VAL A 445 5.09 3.41 -7.87
N TRP A 446 5.02 3.84 -9.13
CA TRP A 446 4.00 4.76 -9.60
C TRP A 446 2.90 3.97 -10.27
N THR A 447 1.71 3.98 -9.70
CA THR A 447 0.51 3.55 -10.41
C THR A 447 0.08 4.65 -11.38
N ARG A 448 -0.39 4.28 -12.57
CA ARG A 448 -0.84 5.22 -13.59
C ARG A 448 -2.35 5.14 -13.68
N GLN A 449 -3.02 6.25 -13.43
CA GLN A 449 -4.43 6.41 -13.76
C GLN A 449 -4.53 7.01 -15.16
N HIS A 450 -5.20 6.28 -16.05
CA HIS A 450 -5.69 6.88 -17.28
C HIS A 450 -7.02 7.54 -16.94
N ASP A 451 -7.04 8.88 -16.89
CA ASP A 451 -8.31 9.61 -16.84
C ASP A 451 -9.19 9.10 -18.00
N GLN A 452 -10.38 8.57 -17.70
CA GLN A 452 -11.35 8.09 -18.69
C GLN A 452 -11.83 9.23 -19.58
#